data_AF-A0A2E0SMK8-F1
#
_entry.id   AF-A0A2E0SMK8-F1
#
_cell.length_a   1.000
_cell.length_b   1.000
_cell.length_c   1.000
_cell.angle_alpha   90.00
_cell.angle_beta   90.00
_cell.angle_gamma   90.00
#
_symmetry.space_group_name_H-M   'P 1'
#
loop_
_entity.id
_entity.type
_entity.pdbx_description
1 polymer ?
#
loop_
_entity_poly.entity_id
_entity_poly.type
_entity_poly.pdbx_seq_one_letter_code
_entity_poly.pdbx_strand_id
1 'polypeptide(L)'
;MDAEKPEKQCPAESVQENIGNLTVRQAQRLRELLDEEQTYDIIIVGGGGSGLAAAVSAAESGADVLLLEKQAELGGTTGIAVGSFTGAETSLQQSREIVDTVADHVIDAGKFAAPEIEAKNNADLRRYFLSHTAETFEWLRGMGLQFHGPSPEPPNRVARMHNVVPGAKAYIATLQARFQQLGGTILCATPVVKLVKHENSVTGVVVKEQERHRSIFAKAGVVLAAGDYAASAELIKRFKGDEYAQIDGINPRATGDGHLLAEQVGAQLLNMEVTYGPELRFVPPGSRTFQQLLPTSGWTNRVLGKLLPLVPRFLLNRMLKRLLVTWQHPEDSLFSSGAILINTEGERFCDETSWPAREIAVARQPGKICYMLLDERLIQLYSAWPNFISTAPEI
;
A
#
# COMPACT_ATOMS: atom_id res chain seq x y z
N MET A 1 21.65 63.85 22.81
CA MET A 1 21.77 63.85 21.34
C MET A 1 22.66 62.66 21.01
N ASP A 2 22.05 61.49 20.94
CA ASP A 2 21.54 60.86 19.70
C ASP A 2 22.66 59.95 19.17
N ALA A 3 22.50 58.62 19.24
CA ALA A 3 21.79 57.82 18.22
C ALA A 3 22.42 58.10 16.83
N GLU A 4 22.97 57.15 16.08
CA GLU A 4 22.34 55.91 15.65
C GLU A 4 23.35 55.06 14.84
N LYS A 5 23.35 53.75 15.13
CA LYS A 5 23.30 52.59 14.22
C LYS A 5 24.28 52.38 13.04
N PRO A 6 24.44 51.09 12.65
CA PRO A 6 25.65 50.53 12.09
C PRO A 6 25.55 50.13 10.61
N GLU A 7 26.69 49.71 10.10
CA GLU A 7 26.93 49.17 8.76
C GLU A 7 26.04 47.98 8.40
N LYS A 8 25.59 48.02 7.14
CA LYS A 8 24.84 46.99 6.43
C LYS A 8 25.79 45.97 5.82
N GLN A 9 25.61 44.69 6.11
CA GLN A 9 25.59 43.62 5.10
C GLN A 9 25.14 42.26 5.68
N CYS A 10 23.91 41.84 5.34
CA CYS A 10 23.40 40.49 4.99
C CYS A 10 21.88 40.46 5.22
N PRO A 11 21.07 39.79 4.38
CA PRO A 11 20.02 38.95 4.97
C PRO A 11 19.65 37.68 4.17
N ALA A 12 19.35 36.60 4.93
CA ALA A 12 18.60 35.38 4.59
C ALA A 12 19.29 34.16 5.27
N GLU A 13 19.01 33.76 6.52
CA GLU A 13 17.70 33.57 7.16
C GLU A 13 16.78 32.77 6.22
N SER A 14 16.50 31.48 6.46
CA SER A 14 15.21 31.19 7.12
C SER A 14 14.98 29.70 7.50
N VAL A 15 16.00 28.84 7.59
CA VAL A 15 15.76 27.42 7.99
C VAL A 15 16.52 26.98 9.26
N GLN A 16 17.66 27.60 9.58
CA GLN A 16 18.34 27.38 10.87
C GLN A 16 17.72 28.17 12.03
N GLU A 17 16.81 29.11 11.76
CA GLU A 17 16.14 29.90 12.80
C GLU A 17 14.94 29.21 13.46
N ASN A 18 14.37 28.15 12.88
CA ASN A 18 13.21 27.49 13.49
C ASN A 18 13.54 26.45 14.58
N ILE A 19 14.81 26.33 14.97
CA ILE A 19 15.23 25.61 16.19
C ILE A 19 15.51 26.59 17.34
N GLY A 20 15.63 27.90 17.06
CA GLY A 20 15.91 28.94 18.06
C GLY A 20 14.70 29.45 18.85
N ASN A 21 13.48 29.13 18.42
CA ASN A 21 12.23 29.65 19.02
C ASN A 21 11.49 28.65 19.93
N LEU A 22 12.14 27.57 20.34
CA LEU A 22 11.63 26.77 21.44
C LEU A 22 12.09 27.44 22.74
N THR A 23 11.14 27.94 23.53
CA THR A 23 11.41 28.37 24.90
C THR A 23 12.19 27.28 25.64
N VAL A 24 13.05 27.66 26.59
CA VAL A 24 13.78 26.70 27.44
C VAL A 24 12.84 25.61 27.96
N ARG A 25 11.59 25.97 28.27
CA ARG A 25 10.50 25.07 28.67
C ARG A 25 10.01 24.10 27.59
N GLN A 26 9.99 24.49 26.32
CA GLN A 26 9.61 23.61 25.20
C GLN A 26 10.74 22.66 24.79
N ALA A 27 12.00 23.11 24.79
CA ALA A 27 13.15 22.25 24.56
C ALA A 27 13.39 21.28 25.74
N GLN A 28 13.12 21.74 26.96
CA GLN A 28 13.16 20.92 28.16
C GLN A 28 11.98 19.93 28.20
N ARG A 29 10.78 20.32 27.76
CA ARG A 29 9.65 19.38 27.57
C ARG A 29 9.89 18.38 26.46
N LEU A 30 10.59 18.76 25.37
CA LEU A 30 11.02 17.81 24.34
C LEU A 30 12.07 16.84 24.89
N ARG A 31 13.00 17.31 25.72
CA ARG A 31 14.00 16.46 26.39
C ARG A 31 13.41 15.58 27.49
N GLU A 32 12.45 16.09 28.28
CA GLU A 32 11.69 15.32 29.27
C GLU A 32 10.81 14.25 28.60
N LEU A 33 10.19 14.57 27.45
CA LEU A 33 9.53 13.57 26.60
C LEU A 33 10.52 12.52 26.06
N LEU A 34 11.80 12.85 25.88
CA LEU A 34 12.82 11.94 25.36
C LEU A 34 13.49 11.09 26.46
N ASP A 35 13.56 11.58 27.70
CA ASP A 35 14.21 10.93 28.85
C ASP A 35 13.24 10.19 29.81
N GLU A 36 11.92 10.42 29.76
CA GLU A 36 10.96 9.52 30.40
C GLU A 36 10.79 8.24 29.54
N GLU A 37 10.70 7.09 30.19
CA GLU A 37 10.30 5.82 29.55
C GLU A 37 8.93 6.02 28.87
N GLN A 38 8.94 6.41 27.59
CA GLN A 38 7.73 6.64 26.83
C GLN A 38 6.94 5.34 26.78
N THR A 39 5.82 5.34 27.50
CA THR A 39 4.96 4.19 27.67
C THR A 39 3.60 4.52 27.08
N TYR A 40 3.23 3.79 26.03
CA TYR A 40 1.92 3.85 25.40
C TYR A 40 1.09 2.65 25.83
N ASP A 41 -0.23 2.67 25.61
CA ASP A 41 -1.04 1.47 25.82
C ASP A 41 -0.75 0.46 24.71
N ILE A 42 -0.71 0.92 23.46
CA ILE A 42 -0.45 0.09 22.28
C ILE A 42 0.57 0.78 21.37
N ILE A 43 1.54 0.01 20.86
CA ILE A 43 2.46 0.45 19.81
C ILE A 43 2.11 -0.27 18.51
N ILE A 44 2.02 0.46 17.41
CA ILE A 44 1.76 -0.07 16.07
C ILE A 44 2.98 0.17 15.18
N VAL A 45 3.44 -0.89 14.51
CA VAL A 45 4.62 -0.87 13.65
C VAL A 45 4.19 -0.97 12.19
N GLY A 46 4.28 0.14 11.46
CA GLY A 46 3.93 0.29 10.04
C GLY A 46 2.82 1.31 9.81
N GLY A 47 3.08 2.31 8.99
CA GLY A 47 2.15 3.40 8.62
C GLY A 47 1.37 3.16 7.33
N GLY A 48 1.12 1.89 6.98
CA GLY A 48 0.25 1.50 5.86
C GLY A 48 -1.23 1.52 6.23
N GLY A 49 -2.10 1.07 5.31
CA GLY A 49 -3.55 1.03 5.53
C GLY A 49 -3.96 0.19 6.75
N SER A 50 -3.34 -0.97 6.96
CA SER A 50 -3.62 -1.84 8.11
C SER A 50 -3.18 -1.21 9.44
N GLY A 51 -1.98 -0.62 9.48
CA GLY A 51 -1.47 0.02 10.69
C GLY A 51 -2.26 1.26 11.08
N LEU A 52 -2.63 2.10 10.11
CA LEU A 52 -3.50 3.25 10.35
C LEU A 52 -4.92 2.83 10.77
N ALA A 53 -5.50 1.80 10.16
CA ALA A 53 -6.80 1.28 10.58
C ALA A 53 -6.77 0.73 12.02
N ALA A 54 -5.72 -0.04 12.36
CA ALA A 54 -5.53 -0.53 13.73
C ALA A 54 -5.33 0.62 14.73
N ALA A 55 -4.58 1.67 14.35
CA ALA A 55 -4.33 2.83 15.19
C ALA A 55 -5.61 3.61 15.49
N VAL A 56 -6.43 3.86 14.46
CA VAL A 56 -7.73 4.51 14.63
C VAL A 56 -8.65 3.67 15.51
N SER A 57 -8.80 2.37 15.22
CA SER A 57 -9.69 1.49 16.00
C SER A 57 -9.29 1.42 17.48
N ALA A 58 -7.98 1.32 17.76
CA ALA A 58 -7.47 1.35 19.13
C ALA A 58 -7.73 2.69 19.83
N ALA A 59 -7.48 3.82 19.15
CA ALA A 59 -7.72 5.15 19.70
C ALA A 59 -9.22 5.45 19.90
N GLU A 60 -10.11 4.97 19.02
CA GLU A 60 -11.57 5.04 19.20
C GLU A 60 -12.04 4.26 20.43
N SER A 61 -11.28 3.24 20.82
CA SER A 61 -11.48 2.48 22.06
C SER A 61 -10.85 3.15 23.30
N GLY A 62 -10.28 4.34 23.15
CA GLY A 62 -9.71 5.14 24.24
C GLY A 62 -8.27 4.80 24.64
N ALA A 63 -7.56 3.99 23.86
CA ALA A 63 -6.16 3.67 24.13
C ALA A 63 -5.23 4.84 23.76
N ASP A 64 -4.14 5.03 24.51
CA ASP A 64 -3.00 5.85 24.10
C ASP A 64 -2.13 5.05 23.12
N VAL A 65 -2.02 5.52 21.88
CA VAL A 65 -1.45 4.76 20.77
C VAL A 65 -0.30 5.53 20.12
N LEU A 66 0.81 4.81 19.94
CA LEU A 66 1.93 5.23 19.11
C LEU A 66 1.98 4.42 17.82
N LEU A 67 2.00 5.11 16.67
CA LEU A 67 2.29 4.51 15.37
C LEU A 67 3.72 4.88 14.92
N LEU A 68 4.48 3.88 14.51
CA LEU A 68 5.86 4.00 14.03
C LEU A 68 5.95 3.64 12.55
N GLU A 69 6.54 4.53 11.74
CA GLU A 69 6.79 4.32 10.31
C GLU A 69 8.27 4.51 10.00
N LYS A 70 8.88 3.54 9.30
CA LYS A 70 10.32 3.60 8.95
C LYS A 70 10.62 4.61 7.84
N GLN A 71 9.66 4.89 6.96
CA GLN A 71 9.78 5.86 5.88
C GLN A 71 9.48 7.28 6.38
N ALA A 72 9.88 8.28 5.59
CA ALA A 72 9.58 9.69 5.90
C ALA A 72 8.08 10.02 5.81
N GLU A 73 7.32 9.23 5.04
CA GLU A 73 5.90 9.41 4.79
C GLU A 73 5.12 8.12 5.04
N LEU A 74 3.87 8.26 5.45
CA LEU A 74 2.91 7.17 5.60
C LEU A 74 2.45 6.64 4.24
N GLY A 75 1.88 5.43 4.24
CA GLY A 75 1.09 4.90 3.13
C GLY A 75 1.44 3.49 2.73
N GLY A 76 2.72 3.12 2.78
CA GLY A 76 3.20 1.80 2.36
C GLY A 76 2.65 1.37 0.98
N THR A 77 2.41 0.08 0.81
CA THR A 77 1.83 -0.46 -0.43
C THR A 77 0.38 0.02 -0.65
N THR A 78 -0.37 0.33 0.41
CA THR A 78 -1.71 0.90 0.30
C THR A 78 -1.70 2.23 -0.45
N GLY A 79 -0.72 3.10 -0.19
CA GLY A 79 -0.63 4.44 -0.80
C GLY A 79 -0.32 4.44 -2.31
N ILE A 80 0.18 3.32 -2.85
CA ILE A 80 0.47 3.15 -4.28
C ILE A 80 -0.58 2.30 -5.03
N ALA A 81 -1.53 1.71 -4.30
CA ALA A 81 -2.60 0.91 -4.88
C ALA A 81 -3.58 1.77 -5.70
N VAL A 82 -4.43 1.11 -6.49
CA VAL A 82 -5.58 1.75 -7.16
C VAL A 82 -6.57 2.27 -6.11
N GLY A 83 -6.80 1.49 -5.05
CA GLY A 83 -7.70 1.83 -3.96
C GLY A 83 -9.01 1.04 -3.97
N SER A 84 -8.95 -0.19 -4.45
CA SER A 84 -10.07 -1.13 -4.48
C SER A 84 -10.33 -1.73 -3.10
N PHE A 85 -11.61 -1.92 -2.78
CA PHE A 85 -12.14 -2.53 -1.59
C PHE A 85 -13.26 -3.50 -1.99
N THR A 86 -13.00 -4.79 -1.85
CA THR A 86 -13.97 -5.83 -2.21
C THR A 86 -14.71 -6.29 -0.97
N GLY A 87 -16.04 -6.17 -0.98
CA GLY A 87 -16.88 -6.46 0.19
C GLY A 87 -18.28 -6.88 -0.21
N ALA A 88 -18.85 -7.83 0.53
CA ALA A 88 -20.22 -8.31 0.32
C ALA A 88 -21.19 -7.60 1.27
N GLU A 89 -22.47 -7.55 0.89
CA GLU A 89 -23.57 -6.99 1.69
C GLU A 89 -23.39 -5.50 2.07
N THR A 90 -22.59 -4.76 1.29
CA THR A 90 -22.36 -3.32 1.53
C THR A 90 -23.61 -2.49 1.22
N SER A 91 -23.75 -1.31 1.82
CA SER A 91 -24.89 -0.44 1.50
C SER A 91 -24.86 0.07 0.04
N LEU A 92 -23.71 0.10 -0.63
CA LEU A 92 -23.65 0.40 -2.06
C LEU A 92 -24.19 -0.74 -2.93
N GLN A 93 -23.95 -2.01 -2.58
CA GLN A 93 -24.61 -3.14 -3.24
C GLN A 93 -26.13 -3.08 -3.05
N GLN A 94 -26.59 -2.83 -1.83
CA GLN A 94 -28.01 -2.69 -1.51
C GLN A 94 -28.68 -1.56 -2.31
N SER A 95 -28.02 -0.39 -2.43
CA SER A 95 -28.54 0.75 -3.21
C SER A 95 -28.69 0.48 -4.71
N ARG A 96 -28.04 -0.58 -5.21
CA ARG A 96 -28.10 -1.04 -6.61
C ARG A 96 -28.88 -2.34 -6.76
N GLU A 97 -29.60 -2.75 -5.71
CA GLU A 97 -30.40 -3.98 -5.69
C GLU A 97 -29.58 -5.24 -6.02
N ILE A 98 -28.28 -5.22 -5.71
CA ILE A 98 -27.39 -6.38 -5.87
C ILE A 98 -27.58 -7.28 -4.65
N VAL A 99 -28.09 -8.48 -4.90
CA VAL A 99 -28.19 -9.54 -3.89
C VAL A 99 -26.85 -10.27 -3.80
N ASP A 100 -26.22 -10.20 -2.63
CA ASP A 100 -24.93 -10.85 -2.34
C ASP A 100 -24.97 -11.42 -0.92
N THR A 101 -24.07 -12.35 -0.60
CA THR A 101 -23.93 -12.90 0.75
C THR A 101 -22.45 -13.12 1.09
N VAL A 102 -22.10 -13.02 2.38
CA VAL A 102 -20.76 -13.42 2.84
C VAL A 102 -20.43 -14.87 2.45
N ALA A 103 -21.40 -15.78 2.45
CA ALA A 103 -21.18 -17.18 2.05
C ALA A 103 -20.76 -17.30 0.58
N ASP A 104 -21.43 -16.57 -0.33
CA ASP A 104 -21.07 -16.54 -1.74
C ASP A 104 -19.72 -15.87 -1.98
N HIS A 105 -19.42 -14.81 -1.22
CA HIS A 105 -18.13 -14.15 -1.27
C HIS A 105 -17.00 -15.07 -0.81
N VAL A 106 -17.19 -15.87 0.24
CA VAL A 106 -16.21 -16.87 0.70
C VAL A 106 -15.92 -17.91 -0.40
N ILE A 107 -16.96 -18.37 -1.10
CA ILE A 107 -16.81 -19.32 -2.22
C ILE A 107 -16.06 -18.68 -3.38
N ASP A 108 -16.40 -17.45 -3.75
CA ASP A 108 -15.78 -16.77 -4.88
C ASP A 108 -14.34 -16.34 -4.58
N ALA A 109 -14.03 -15.94 -3.34
CA ALA A 109 -12.69 -15.61 -2.90
C ALA A 109 -11.71 -16.79 -3.07
N GLY A 110 -12.19 -18.02 -2.85
CA GLY A 110 -11.40 -19.24 -3.06
C GLY A 110 -11.09 -19.57 -4.52
N LYS A 111 -11.63 -18.80 -5.49
CA LYS A 111 -11.39 -18.99 -6.93
C LYS A 111 -10.27 -18.09 -7.47
N PHE A 112 -9.76 -17.14 -6.67
CA PHE A 112 -8.71 -16.22 -7.11
C PHE A 112 -7.32 -16.87 -7.16
N ALA A 113 -7.07 -17.85 -6.29
CA ALA A 113 -5.80 -18.56 -6.24
C ALA A 113 -5.91 -19.90 -6.99
N ALA A 114 -4.77 -20.38 -7.51
CA ALA A 114 -4.67 -21.75 -8.01
C ALA A 114 -5.02 -22.76 -6.90
N PRO A 115 -5.62 -23.92 -7.20
CA PRO A 115 -6.07 -24.90 -6.20
C PRO A 115 -4.99 -25.29 -5.17
N GLU A 116 -3.73 -25.36 -5.58
CA GLU A 116 -2.61 -25.75 -4.73
C GLU A 116 -2.24 -24.66 -3.71
N ILE A 117 -2.43 -23.39 -4.08
CA ILE A 117 -2.25 -22.24 -3.18
C ILE A 117 -3.48 -22.11 -2.28
N GLU A 118 -4.67 -22.27 -2.87
CA GLU A 118 -5.94 -22.21 -2.17
C GLU A 118 -6.02 -23.24 -1.03
N ALA A 119 -5.49 -24.44 -1.26
CA ALA A 119 -5.41 -25.50 -0.24
C ALA A 119 -4.62 -25.11 1.02
N LYS A 120 -3.78 -24.07 0.96
CA LYS A 120 -3.01 -23.53 2.11
C LYS A 120 -3.74 -22.42 2.85
N ASN A 121 -4.91 -21.99 2.37
CA ASN A 121 -5.67 -20.92 3.00
C ASN A 121 -6.32 -21.37 4.30
N ASN A 122 -6.45 -20.46 5.26
CA ASN A 122 -7.20 -20.71 6.49
C ASN A 122 -8.67 -20.29 6.29
N ALA A 123 -9.54 -21.29 6.15
CA ALA A 123 -10.96 -21.08 5.87
C ALA A 123 -11.70 -20.28 6.96
N ASP A 124 -11.35 -20.47 8.23
CA ASP A 124 -11.97 -19.76 9.35
C ASP A 124 -11.56 -18.28 9.36
N LEU A 125 -10.27 -18.00 9.14
CA LEU A 125 -9.78 -16.62 9.01
C LEU A 125 -10.34 -15.92 7.78
N ARG A 126 -10.49 -16.62 6.64
CA ARG A 126 -11.17 -16.07 5.46
C ARG A 126 -12.60 -15.69 5.78
N ARG A 127 -13.36 -16.61 6.39
CA ARG A 127 -14.76 -16.36 6.74
C ARG A 127 -14.88 -15.17 7.68
N TYR A 128 -14.03 -15.12 8.71
CA TYR A 128 -13.96 -14.00 9.65
C TYR A 128 -13.64 -12.69 8.92
N PHE A 129 -12.58 -12.65 8.11
CA PHE A 129 -12.21 -11.44 7.37
C PHE A 129 -13.35 -10.95 6.48
N LEU A 130 -13.94 -11.84 5.68
CA LEU A 130 -15.00 -11.47 4.73
C LEU A 130 -16.29 -11.05 5.43
N SER A 131 -16.63 -11.63 6.59
CA SER A 131 -17.83 -11.26 7.35
C SER A 131 -17.78 -9.84 7.92
N HIS A 132 -16.59 -9.24 8.06
CA HIS A 132 -16.43 -7.88 8.59
C HIS A 132 -16.23 -6.83 7.48
N THR A 133 -16.26 -7.21 6.20
CA THR A 133 -16.02 -6.28 5.09
C THR A 133 -17.10 -5.21 4.97
N ALA A 134 -18.38 -5.54 5.16
CA ALA A 134 -19.47 -4.57 5.14
C ALA A 134 -19.34 -3.54 6.27
N GLU A 135 -19.10 -4.00 7.50
CA GLU A 135 -18.91 -3.13 8.67
C GLU A 135 -17.71 -2.20 8.47
N THR A 136 -16.58 -2.75 8.02
CA THR A 136 -15.37 -1.96 7.73
C THR A 136 -15.63 -0.91 6.64
N PHE A 137 -16.39 -1.29 5.60
CA PHE A 137 -16.76 -0.36 4.53
C PHE A 137 -17.58 0.81 5.06
N GLU A 138 -18.58 0.56 5.91
CA GLU A 138 -19.39 1.63 6.50
C GLU A 138 -18.60 2.46 7.51
N TRP A 139 -17.70 1.86 8.29
CA TRP A 139 -16.80 2.59 9.19
C TRP A 139 -15.90 3.58 8.43
N LEU A 140 -15.30 3.13 7.33
CA LEU A 140 -14.50 3.98 6.44
C LEU A 140 -15.34 5.12 5.84
N ARG A 141 -16.57 4.84 5.40
CA ARG A 141 -17.49 5.86 4.91
C ARG A 141 -17.94 6.84 5.99
N GLY A 142 -18.12 6.37 7.22
CA GLY A 142 -18.43 7.20 8.39
C GLY A 142 -17.35 8.24 8.67
N MET A 143 -16.08 7.95 8.34
CA MET A 143 -14.98 8.92 8.40
C MET A 143 -14.93 9.90 7.22
N GLY A 144 -15.81 9.73 6.24
CA GLY A 144 -15.93 10.60 5.08
C GLY A 144 -15.32 10.05 3.79
N LEU A 145 -14.78 8.83 3.78
CA LEU A 145 -14.32 8.21 2.54
C LEU A 145 -15.49 8.00 1.58
N GLN A 146 -15.24 8.25 0.31
CA GLN A 146 -16.22 8.09 -0.76
C GLN A 146 -15.76 6.98 -1.70
N PHE A 147 -16.72 6.22 -2.18
CA PHE A 147 -16.49 5.05 -3.02
C PHE A 147 -17.32 5.11 -4.29
N HIS A 148 -16.71 4.69 -5.39
CA HIS A 148 -17.36 4.38 -6.64
C HIS A 148 -17.54 2.87 -6.78
N GLY A 149 -18.53 2.43 -7.56
CA GLY A 149 -18.90 1.03 -7.71
C GLY A 149 -20.18 0.66 -6.92
N PRO A 150 -20.44 -0.63 -6.68
CA PRO A 150 -19.57 -1.77 -7.01
C PRO A 150 -19.39 -1.99 -8.51
N SER A 151 -18.21 -2.45 -8.90
CA SER A 151 -17.83 -2.87 -10.25
C SER A 151 -17.68 -4.40 -10.33
N PRO A 152 -17.90 -5.01 -11.50
CA PRO A 152 -17.55 -6.41 -11.73
C PRO A 152 -16.03 -6.64 -11.55
N GLU A 153 -15.68 -7.74 -10.90
CA GLU A 153 -14.30 -8.20 -10.68
C GLU A 153 -14.31 -9.73 -10.73
N PRO A 154 -14.23 -10.36 -11.92
CA PRO A 154 -14.15 -11.81 -12.02
C PRO A 154 -12.99 -12.36 -11.15
N PRO A 155 -13.13 -13.55 -10.51
CA PRO A 155 -14.20 -14.53 -10.63
C PRO A 155 -15.42 -14.29 -9.70
N ASN A 156 -15.57 -13.11 -9.11
CA ASN A 156 -16.75 -12.80 -8.31
C ASN A 156 -18.03 -12.93 -9.16
N ARG A 157 -19.04 -13.62 -8.63
CA ARG A 157 -20.31 -13.86 -9.35
C ARG A 157 -21.20 -12.62 -9.48
N VAL A 158 -21.02 -11.65 -8.59
CA VAL A 158 -21.70 -10.34 -8.61
C VAL A 158 -20.69 -9.22 -8.40
N ALA A 159 -21.06 -8.01 -8.81
CA ALA A 159 -20.25 -6.83 -8.59
C ALA A 159 -20.12 -6.52 -7.09
N ARG A 160 -18.89 -6.51 -6.58
CA ARG A 160 -18.57 -6.26 -5.16
C ARG A 160 -17.27 -5.48 -4.92
N MET A 161 -16.58 -5.07 -5.99
CA MET A 161 -15.38 -4.23 -5.90
C MET A 161 -15.74 -2.75 -5.87
N HIS A 162 -15.37 -2.05 -4.81
CA HIS A 162 -15.59 -0.62 -4.61
C HIS A 162 -14.26 0.13 -4.72
N ASN A 163 -14.20 1.23 -5.46
CA ASN A 163 -12.97 2.00 -5.63
C ASN A 163 -13.08 3.32 -4.88
N VAL A 164 -12.17 3.57 -3.95
CA VAL A 164 -12.13 4.84 -3.21
C VAL A 164 -11.79 6.00 -4.14
N VAL A 165 -12.37 7.17 -3.89
CA VAL A 165 -12.15 8.40 -4.67
C VAL A 165 -11.45 9.45 -3.79
N PRO A 166 -10.43 10.18 -4.29
CA PRO A 166 -9.88 10.15 -5.66
C PRO A 166 -8.87 9.02 -5.95
N GLY A 167 -8.59 8.15 -4.98
CA GLY A 167 -7.67 7.01 -5.12
C GLY A 167 -7.09 6.60 -3.78
N ALA A 168 -6.25 5.56 -3.74
CA ALA A 168 -5.86 4.90 -2.49
C ALA A 168 -5.22 5.81 -1.41
N LYS A 169 -4.57 6.91 -1.79
CA LYS A 169 -4.06 7.92 -0.83
C LYS A 169 -5.16 8.53 0.04
N ALA A 170 -6.42 8.49 -0.38
CA ALA A 170 -7.56 8.92 0.41
C ALA A 170 -7.70 8.10 1.71
N TYR A 171 -7.40 6.79 1.69
CA TYR A 171 -7.36 5.97 2.91
C TYR A 171 -6.36 6.51 3.90
N ILE A 172 -5.13 6.76 3.43
CA ILE A 172 -4.02 7.22 4.26
C ILE A 172 -4.36 8.57 4.88
N ALA A 173 -4.78 9.54 4.07
CA ALA A 173 -5.12 10.88 4.55
C ALA A 173 -6.29 10.87 5.54
N THR A 174 -7.34 10.10 5.26
CA THR A 174 -8.52 10.04 6.14
C THR A 174 -8.21 9.36 7.47
N LEU A 175 -7.54 8.20 7.44
CA LEU A 175 -7.20 7.47 8.66
C LEU A 175 -6.16 8.22 9.49
N GLN A 176 -5.15 8.83 8.86
CA GLN A 176 -4.19 9.69 9.56
C GLN A 176 -4.89 10.85 10.26
N ALA A 177 -5.74 11.59 9.55
CA ALA A 177 -6.46 12.72 10.11
C ALA A 177 -7.37 12.29 11.27
N ARG A 178 -8.08 11.16 11.13
CA ARG A 178 -8.92 10.60 12.18
C ARG A 178 -8.09 10.19 13.40
N PHE A 179 -6.97 9.51 13.21
CA PHE A 179 -6.09 9.09 14.29
C PHE A 179 -5.54 10.29 15.08
N GLN A 180 -5.09 11.32 14.39
CA GLN A 180 -4.61 12.56 15.02
C GLN A 180 -5.73 13.31 15.77
N GLN A 181 -6.97 13.32 15.24
CA GLN A 181 -8.12 13.90 15.94
C GLN A 181 -8.46 13.18 17.24
N LEU A 182 -8.14 11.88 17.33
CA LEU A 182 -8.32 11.06 18.51
C LEU A 182 -7.14 11.18 19.50
N GLY A 183 -6.14 12.03 19.20
CA GLY A 183 -4.97 12.24 20.07
C GLY A 183 -3.82 11.25 19.83
N GLY A 184 -3.90 10.42 18.79
CA GLY A 184 -2.86 9.45 18.46
C GLY A 184 -1.51 10.08 18.09
N THR A 185 -0.41 9.41 18.45
CA THR A 185 0.96 9.84 18.14
C THR A 185 1.50 9.09 16.91
N ILE A 186 2.11 9.80 15.96
CA ILE A 186 2.75 9.22 14.77
C ILE A 186 4.22 9.67 14.73
N LEU A 187 5.14 8.72 14.61
CA LEU A 187 6.56 9.00 14.34
C LEU A 187 6.98 8.33 13.01
N CYS A 188 7.39 9.17 12.06
CA CYS A 188 7.98 8.74 10.79
C CYS A 188 9.51 8.76 10.86
N ALA A 189 10.16 8.11 9.90
CA ALA A 189 11.61 7.88 9.89
C ALA A 189 12.11 7.19 11.18
N THR A 190 11.28 6.31 11.74
CA THR A 190 11.52 5.63 13.03
C THR A 190 11.46 4.11 12.85
N PRO A 191 12.48 3.51 12.21
CA PRO A 191 12.53 2.06 12.02
C PRO A 191 12.59 1.32 13.36
N VAL A 192 11.70 0.35 13.55
CA VAL A 192 11.75 -0.62 14.64
C VAL A 192 12.71 -1.74 14.26
N VAL A 193 13.69 -2.01 15.12
CA VAL A 193 14.76 -2.99 14.85
C VAL A 193 14.69 -4.23 15.75
N LYS A 194 13.97 -4.13 16.87
CA LYS A 194 13.81 -5.24 17.83
C LYS A 194 12.50 -5.12 18.60
N LEU A 195 11.91 -6.26 18.95
CA LEU A 195 10.84 -6.33 19.95
C LEU A 195 11.43 -6.51 21.35
N VAL A 196 10.96 -5.73 22.32
CA VAL A 196 11.30 -5.92 23.73
C VAL A 196 10.41 -7.01 24.30
N LYS A 197 11.02 -8.10 24.76
CA LYS A 197 10.33 -9.25 25.34
C LYS A 197 10.75 -9.42 26.79
N HIS A 198 9.77 -9.54 27.67
CA HIS A 198 9.96 -9.92 29.07
C HIS A 198 9.22 -11.23 29.31
N GLU A 199 9.94 -12.29 29.66
CA GLU A 199 9.43 -13.66 29.74
C GLU A 199 8.69 -14.08 28.46
N ASN A 200 7.37 -14.27 28.52
CA ASN A 200 6.52 -14.68 27.40
C ASN A 200 5.75 -13.50 26.78
N SER A 201 5.97 -12.27 27.23
CA SER A 201 5.20 -11.09 26.82
C SER A 201 6.07 -10.10 26.06
N VAL A 202 5.53 -9.53 24.97
CA VAL A 202 6.15 -8.38 24.28
C VAL A 202 5.71 -7.11 24.98
N THR A 203 6.67 -6.37 25.53
CA THR A 203 6.44 -5.18 26.37
C THR A 203 6.85 -3.88 25.69
N GLY A 204 7.33 -3.93 24.44
CA GLY A 204 7.74 -2.73 23.73
C GLY A 204 8.54 -3.01 22.46
N VAL A 205 9.18 -1.97 21.96
CA VAL A 205 10.00 -1.98 20.76
C VAL A 205 11.30 -1.20 20.98
N VAL A 206 12.33 -1.54 20.22
CA VAL A 206 13.54 -0.73 20.09
C VAL A 206 13.50 -0.06 18.71
N VAL A 207 13.56 1.27 18.71
CA VAL A 207 13.63 2.09 17.49
C VAL A 207 15.07 2.52 17.24
N LYS A 208 15.42 2.69 15.96
CA LYS A 208 16.70 3.29 15.55
C LYS A 208 16.47 4.75 15.13
N GLU A 209 17.03 5.68 15.90
CA GLU A 209 17.10 7.10 15.57
C GLU A 209 18.57 7.46 15.27
N GLN A 210 18.86 7.73 14.00
CA GLN A 210 20.25 7.95 13.55
C GLN A 210 21.16 6.77 13.95
N GLU A 211 22.18 7.02 14.78
CA GLU A 211 23.12 6.01 15.31
C GLU A 211 22.75 5.54 16.74
N ARG A 212 21.59 5.94 17.27
CA ARG A 212 21.14 5.58 18.61
C ARG A 212 19.96 4.62 18.55
N HIS A 213 19.93 3.71 19.53
CA HIS A 213 18.79 2.85 19.78
C HIS A 213 18.06 3.35 21.03
N ARG A 214 16.73 3.40 20.94
CA ARG A 214 15.86 3.82 22.06
C ARG A 214 14.74 2.79 22.23
N SER A 215 14.47 2.42 23.47
CA SER A 215 13.32 1.56 23.81
C SER A 215 12.07 2.42 24.04
N ILE A 216 10.93 1.94 23.55
CA ILE A 216 9.61 2.50 23.81
C ILE A 216 8.72 1.35 24.28
N PHE A 217 7.97 1.54 25.37
CA PHE A 217 7.23 0.46 26.02
C PHE A 217 5.72 0.55 25.73
N ALA A 218 5.08 -0.61 25.73
CA ALA A 218 3.64 -0.78 25.54
C ALA A 218 3.04 -1.53 26.75
N LYS A 219 1.95 -1.02 27.31
CA LYS A 219 1.26 -1.67 28.44
C LYS A 219 0.50 -2.92 28.01
N ALA A 220 -0.17 -2.86 26.86
CA ALA A 220 -1.00 -3.96 26.35
C ALA A 220 -0.26 -4.80 25.30
N GLY A 221 0.52 -4.16 24.42
CA GLY A 221 1.36 -4.89 23.47
C GLY A 221 1.67 -4.11 22.18
N VAL A 222 2.22 -4.86 21.22
CA VAL A 222 2.69 -4.33 19.93
C VAL A 222 1.91 -4.98 18.79
N VAL A 223 1.40 -4.18 17.86
CA VAL A 223 0.75 -4.63 16.62
C VAL A 223 1.74 -4.50 15.46
N LEU A 224 2.13 -5.63 14.87
CA LEU A 224 2.94 -5.63 13.64
C LEU A 224 2.03 -5.47 12.42
N ALA A 225 2.15 -4.32 11.76
CA ALA A 225 1.43 -3.96 10.53
C ALA A 225 2.40 -3.50 9.42
N ALA A 226 3.56 -4.17 9.33
CA ALA A 226 4.72 -3.71 8.56
C ALA A 226 4.75 -4.16 7.08
N GLY A 227 3.64 -4.70 6.57
CA GLY A 227 3.52 -5.13 5.17
C GLY A 227 4.29 -6.42 4.84
N ASP A 228 4.53 -6.64 3.55
CA ASP A 228 5.15 -7.84 2.99
C ASP A 228 6.68 -7.74 2.83
N TYR A 229 7.26 -8.75 2.17
CA TYR A 229 8.70 -8.88 1.91
C TYR A 229 9.04 -8.96 0.41
N ALA A 230 8.14 -8.55 -0.49
CA ALA A 230 8.30 -8.73 -1.93
C ALA A 230 9.54 -8.00 -2.50
N ALA A 231 10.08 -7.00 -1.81
CA ALA A 231 11.31 -6.31 -2.18
C ALA A 231 12.56 -6.82 -1.43
N SER A 232 12.46 -7.90 -0.66
CA SER A 232 13.58 -8.52 0.04
C SER A 232 14.15 -9.69 -0.76
N ALA A 233 15.23 -9.45 -1.51
CA ALA A 233 15.94 -10.50 -2.24
C ALA A 233 16.40 -11.64 -1.31
N GLU A 234 16.78 -11.31 -0.07
CA GLU A 234 17.19 -12.29 0.93
C GLU A 234 16.04 -13.21 1.36
N LEU A 235 14.88 -12.65 1.71
CA LEU A 235 13.72 -13.45 2.12
C LEU A 235 13.12 -14.21 0.94
N ILE A 236 13.07 -13.62 -0.25
CA ILE A 236 12.64 -14.30 -1.47
C ILE A 236 13.56 -15.49 -1.77
N LYS A 237 14.88 -15.32 -1.69
CA LYS A 237 15.84 -16.42 -1.85
C LYS A 237 15.64 -17.50 -0.79
N ARG A 238 15.44 -17.10 0.47
CA ARG A 238 15.28 -18.03 1.60
C ARG A 238 14.03 -18.91 1.48
N PHE A 239 12.90 -18.34 1.02
CA PHE A 239 11.61 -19.01 1.08
C PHE A 239 11.02 -19.44 -0.28
N LYS A 240 11.35 -18.74 -1.37
CA LYS A 240 10.81 -19.03 -2.71
C LYS A 240 11.83 -19.63 -3.66
N GLY A 241 13.07 -19.15 -3.65
CA GLY A 241 14.16 -19.68 -4.48
C GLY A 241 15.09 -18.59 -5.01
N ASP A 242 16.34 -18.97 -5.31
CA ASP A 242 17.39 -18.05 -5.76
C ASP A 242 17.07 -17.42 -7.12
N GLU A 243 16.40 -18.15 -8.00
CA GLU A 243 15.98 -17.70 -9.31
C GLU A 243 14.99 -16.52 -9.25
N TYR A 244 14.30 -16.34 -8.12
CA TYR A 244 13.35 -15.24 -7.91
C TYR A 244 13.99 -14.02 -7.23
N ALA A 245 15.20 -14.13 -6.69
CA ALA A 245 15.82 -13.08 -5.88
C ALA A 245 16.11 -11.78 -6.66
N GLN A 246 16.14 -11.85 -7.99
CA GLN A 246 16.35 -10.70 -8.88
C GLN A 246 15.04 -10.00 -9.31
N ILE A 247 13.88 -10.52 -8.93
CA ILE A 247 12.58 -9.90 -9.24
C ILE A 247 12.37 -8.74 -8.28
N ASP A 248 12.08 -7.56 -8.83
CA ASP A 248 11.83 -6.37 -8.02
C ASP A 248 10.40 -6.37 -7.45
N GLY A 249 10.31 -6.09 -6.15
CA GLY A 249 9.04 -5.80 -5.50
C GLY A 249 8.46 -4.47 -5.98
N ILE A 250 7.14 -4.42 -6.15
CA ILE A 250 6.39 -3.23 -6.56
C ILE A 250 6.69 -2.05 -5.63
N ASN A 251 6.62 -2.31 -4.33
CA ASN A 251 7.03 -1.37 -3.31
C ASN A 251 8.46 -1.72 -2.90
N PRO A 252 9.49 -0.95 -3.34
CA PRO A 252 10.88 -1.24 -3.01
C PRO A 252 11.18 -1.12 -1.50
N ARG A 253 10.22 -0.62 -0.71
CA ARG A 253 10.34 -0.51 0.75
C ARG A 253 9.73 -1.70 1.49
N ALA A 254 9.07 -2.64 0.82
CA ALA A 254 8.50 -3.84 1.44
C ALA A 254 9.58 -4.92 1.64
N THR A 255 10.45 -4.71 2.62
CA THR A 255 11.66 -5.50 2.87
C THR A 255 11.50 -6.62 3.90
N GLY A 256 10.27 -6.85 4.39
CA GLY A 256 9.99 -7.95 5.32
C GLY A 256 10.42 -7.74 6.77
N ASP A 257 10.71 -6.50 7.17
CA ASP A 257 11.19 -6.19 8.52
C ASP A 257 10.24 -6.71 9.62
N GLY A 258 8.92 -6.64 9.39
CA GLY A 258 7.92 -7.18 10.32
C GLY A 258 8.02 -8.70 10.51
N HIS A 259 8.28 -9.44 9.43
CA HIS A 259 8.47 -10.90 9.51
C HIS A 259 9.73 -11.23 10.33
N LEU A 260 10.82 -10.49 10.11
CA LEU A 260 12.05 -10.65 10.87
C LEU A 260 11.86 -10.31 12.36
N LEU A 261 11.13 -9.24 12.67
CA LEU A 261 10.78 -8.87 14.06
C LEU A 261 9.95 -9.97 14.75
N ALA A 262 9.00 -10.58 14.03
CA ALA A 262 8.19 -11.67 14.55
C ALA A 262 9.05 -12.93 14.81
N GLU A 263 9.92 -13.30 13.86
CA GLU A 263 10.82 -14.45 14.00
C GLU A 263 11.77 -14.30 15.20
N GLN A 264 12.28 -13.09 15.47
CA GLN A 264 13.15 -12.80 16.63
C GLN A 264 12.54 -13.19 17.98
N VAL A 265 11.21 -13.16 18.11
CA VAL A 265 10.50 -13.50 19.36
C VAL A 265 9.92 -14.91 19.36
N GLY A 266 10.22 -15.71 18.33
CA GLY A 266 9.83 -17.10 18.18
C GLY A 266 8.53 -17.33 17.41
N ALA A 267 8.03 -16.33 16.67
CA ALA A 267 6.86 -16.53 15.82
C ALA A 267 7.19 -17.45 14.64
N GLN A 268 6.24 -18.32 14.27
CA GLN A 268 6.34 -19.13 13.07
C GLN A 268 5.84 -18.33 11.86
N LEU A 269 6.61 -18.37 10.77
CA LEU A 269 6.23 -17.79 9.49
C LEU A 269 5.63 -18.91 8.62
N LEU A 270 4.41 -18.70 8.11
CA LEU A 270 3.68 -19.69 7.31
C LEU A 270 3.50 -19.19 5.88
N ASN A 271 3.48 -20.11 4.92
CA ASN A 271 3.23 -19.85 3.50
C ASN A 271 4.18 -18.80 2.87
N MET A 272 5.42 -18.68 3.37
CA MET A 272 6.41 -17.70 2.90
C MET A 272 6.94 -17.99 1.48
N GLU A 273 6.58 -19.11 0.89
CA GLU A 273 6.83 -19.41 -0.53
C GLU A 273 5.74 -18.83 -1.44
N VAL A 274 4.56 -18.53 -0.88
CA VAL A 274 3.41 -18.00 -1.61
C VAL A 274 3.57 -16.48 -1.74
N THR A 275 3.91 -16.05 -2.95
CA THR A 275 3.96 -14.62 -3.33
C THR A 275 3.21 -14.42 -4.63
N TYR A 276 2.59 -13.25 -4.78
CA TYR A 276 1.97 -12.85 -6.02
C TYR A 276 3.04 -12.49 -7.07
N GLY A 277 2.91 -13.02 -8.28
CA GLY A 277 3.89 -12.87 -9.35
C GLY A 277 5.00 -13.94 -9.38
N PRO A 278 6.01 -13.79 -10.25
CA PRO A 278 6.31 -12.58 -11.03
C PRO A 278 5.32 -12.28 -12.16
N GLU A 279 5.27 -11.00 -12.55
CA GLU A 279 4.50 -10.50 -13.68
C GLU A 279 5.34 -9.52 -14.51
N LEU A 280 5.15 -9.53 -15.83
CA LEU A 280 5.65 -8.45 -16.69
C LEU A 280 4.84 -7.18 -16.48
N ARG A 281 5.47 -6.01 -16.61
CA ARG A 281 4.80 -4.72 -16.48
C ARG A 281 5.30 -3.75 -17.52
N PHE A 282 4.38 -2.92 -18.03
CA PHE A 282 4.80 -1.80 -18.86
C PHE A 282 5.54 -0.77 -18.02
N VAL A 283 6.63 -0.23 -18.58
CA VAL A 283 7.37 0.86 -17.96
C VAL A 283 6.45 2.08 -17.89
N PRO A 284 6.24 2.68 -16.71
CA PRO A 284 5.37 3.84 -16.59
C PRO A 284 5.95 5.02 -17.40
N PRO A 285 5.10 5.82 -18.08
CA PRO A 285 5.57 6.99 -18.81
C PRO A 285 6.23 7.99 -17.85
N GLY A 286 7.39 8.56 -18.23
CA GLY A 286 8.26 9.36 -17.37
C GLY A 286 7.69 10.70 -16.85
N SER A 287 6.43 11.04 -17.11
CA SER A 287 5.80 12.27 -16.60
C SER A 287 5.12 12.05 -15.26
N ARG A 288 5.40 12.90 -14.26
CA ARG A 288 4.70 12.90 -12.96
C ARG A 288 3.18 12.97 -13.17
N THR A 289 2.48 11.88 -12.86
CA THR A 289 1.04 11.77 -13.03
C THR A 289 0.30 12.79 -12.16
N PHE A 290 -0.76 13.38 -12.71
CA PHE A 290 -1.67 14.39 -12.12
C PHE A 290 -2.18 14.05 -10.70
N GLN A 291 -2.03 12.81 -10.22
CA GLN A 291 -2.30 12.40 -8.84
C GLN A 291 -1.55 13.22 -7.78
N GLN A 292 -0.39 13.79 -8.10
CA GLN A 292 0.34 14.66 -7.18
C GLN A 292 -0.31 16.06 -7.01
N LEU A 293 -1.32 16.39 -7.82
CA LEU A 293 -1.98 17.71 -7.84
C LEU A 293 -3.37 17.72 -7.23
N LEU A 294 -3.94 16.56 -6.88
CA LEU A 294 -5.27 16.51 -6.25
C LEU A 294 -5.12 16.77 -4.74
N PRO A 295 -5.77 17.81 -4.19
CA PRO A 295 -5.67 18.12 -2.77
C PRO A 295 -6.21 16.95 -1.94
N THR A 296 -5.33 16.35 -1.13
CA THR A 296 -5.58 15.16 -0.33
C THR A 296 -6.27 15.46 1.01
N SER A 297 -6.55 16.73 1.32
CA SER A 297 -7.21 17.13 2.57
C SER A 297 -8.05 18.41 2.40
N GLY A 298 -9.08 18.56 3.24
CA GLY A 298 -9.84 19.80 3.40
C GLY A 298 -11.23 19.85 2.75
N TRP A 299 -11.84 21.04 2.78
CA TRP A 299 -13.20 21.32 2.28
C TRP A 299 -13.33 21.10 0.77
N THR A 300 -12.23 21.25 0.03
CA THR A 300 -12.14 21.02 -1.43
C THR A 300 -12.40 19.57 -1.81
N ASN A 301 -12.05 18.58 -0.97
CA ASN A 301 -12.38 17.17 -1.22
C ASN A 301 -13.89 16.89 -1.07
N ARG A 302 -14.57 17.55 -0.11
CA ARG A 302 -16.03 17.45 0.01
C ARG A 302 -16.76 18.08 -1.18
N VAL A 303 -16.23 19.18 -1.70
CA VAL A 303 -16.73 19.81 -2.93
C VAL A 303 -16.47 18.89 -4.13
N LEU A 304 -15.25 18.36 -4.28
CA LEU A 304 -14.91 17.43 -5.35
C LEU A 304 -15.77 16.16 -5.30
N GLY A 305 -15.98 15.56 -4.12
CA GLY A 305 -16.83 14.39 -3.92
C GLY A 305 -18.32 14.67 -4.16
N LYS A 306 -18.82 15.88 -3.87
CA LYS A 306 -20.19 16.31 -4.21
C LYS A 306 -20.36 16.67 -5.69
N LEU A 307 -19.30 17.14 -6.34
CA LEU A 307 -19.29 17.46 -7.77
C LEU A 307 -19.03 16.22 -8.63
N LEU A 308 -18.36 15.20 -8.12
CA LEU A 308 -18.04 13.97 -8.86
C LEU A 308 -19.27 13.28 -9.48
N PRO A 309 -20.44 13.19 -8.81
CA PRO A 309 -21.68 12.68 -9.39
C PRO A 309 -22.24 13.58 -10.51
N LEU A 310 -21.88 14.86 -10.50
CA LEU A 310 -22.27 15.86 -11.51
C LEU A 310 -21.27 15.92 -12.68
N VAL A 311 -20.07 15.37 -12.52
CA VAL A 311 -19.11 15.25 -13.62
C VAL A 311 -19.67 14.28 -14.66
N PRO A 312 -19.81 14.68 -15.93
CA PRO A 312 -20.27 13.80 -16.98
C PRO A 312 -19.46 12.50 -17.01
N ARG A 313 -20.14 11.35 -17.06
CA ARG A 313 -19.49 10.02 -16.97
C ARG A 313 -18.33 9.84 -17.95
N PHE A 314 -18.37 10.47 -19.13
CA PHE A 314 -17.27 10.41 -20.10
C PHE A 314 -15.97 11.10 -19.61
N LEU A 315 -16.08 12.20 -18.87
CA LEU A 315 -14.94 12.93 -18.28
C LEU A 315 -14.36 12.15 -17.10
N LEU A 316 -15.23 11.61 -16.25
CA LEU A 316 -14.82 10.77 -15.12
C LEU A 316 -14.13 9.49 -15.62
N ASN A 317 -14.71 8.83 -16.62
CA ASN A 317 -14.12 7.68 -17.29
C ASN A 317 -12.77 8.07 -17.90
N ARG A 318 -12.64 9.20 -18.60
CA ARG A 318 -11.35 9.63 -19.18
C ARG A 318 -10.28 9.90 -18.12
N MET A 319 -10.63 10.45 -16.96
CA MET A 319 -9.69 10.66 -15.84
C MET A 319 -9.31 9.36 -15.14
N LEU A 320 -10.29 8.52 -14.80
CA LEU A 320 -10.09 7.19 -14.19
C LEU A 320 -9.28 6.28 -15.10
N LYS A 321 -9.56 6.33 -16.40
CA LYS A 321 -8.79 5.63 -17.41
C LYS A 321 -7.32 6.05 -17.36
N ARG A 322 -7.01 7.34 -17.47
CA ARG A 322 -5.63 7.85 -17.39
C ARG A 322 -4.89 7.53 -16.07
N LEU A 323 -5.62 7.26 -14.97
CA LEU A 323 -5.10 6.82 -13.68
C LEU A 323 -4.75 5.33 -13.62
N LEU A 324 -5.42 4.51 -14.44
CA LEU A 324 -5.25 3.04 -14.51
C LEU A 324 -4.15 2.61 -15.52
N VAL A 325 -3.54 3.56 -16.23
CA VAL A 325 -2.44 3.29 -17.21
C VAL A 325 -1.11 2.94 -16.53
N THR A 326 -0.95 3.17 -15.22
CA THR A 326 0.36 3.00 -14.56
C THR A 326 0.66 1.59 -14.06
N TRP A 327 -0.28 0.64 -14.20
CA TRP A 327 -0.21 -0.69 -13.56
C TRP A 327 -0.71 -1.81 -14.48
N GLN A 328 -0.26 -1.77 -15.72
CA GLN A 328 -0.70 -2.67 -16.78
C GLN A 328 0.35 -3.76 -17.05
N HIS A 329 -0.09 -5.02 -17.11
CA HIS A 329 0.70 -6.14 -17.60
C HIS A 329 0.20 -6.56 -18.99
N PRO A 330 1.07 -7.13 -19.84
CA PRO A 330 0.61 -7.72 -21.09
C PRO A 330 -0.33 -8.91 -20.81
N GLU A 331 -1.33 -9.10 -21.66
CA GLU A 331 -2.16 -10.31 -21.65
C GLU A 331 -1.34 -11.54 -22.06
N ASP A 332 -1.42 -12.63 -21.31
CA ASP A 332 -0.66 -13.86 -21.62
C ASP A 332 -1.03 -14.46 -22.97
N SER A 333 -2.25 -14.22 -23.43
CA SER A 333 -2.72 -14.67 -24.73
C SER A 333 -1.92 -14.05 -25.88
N LEU A 334 -1.32 -12.85 -25.72
CA LEU A 334 -0.48 -12.21 -26.74
C LEU A 334 0.66 -13.13 -27.17
N PHE A 335 1.34 -13.73 -26.19
CA PHE A 335 2.47 -14.62 -26.42
C PHE A 335 2.03 -15.92 -27.08
N SER A 336 0.88 -16.46 -26.64
CA SER A 336 0.25 -17.63 -27.27
C SER A 336 -0.16 -17.35 -28.73
N SER A 337 -0.46 -16.10 -29.07
CA SER A 337 -0.82 -15.66 -30.43
C SER A 337 0.37 -15.34 -31.33
N GLY A 338 1.60 -15.40 -30.80
CA GLY A 338 2.85 -15.24 -31.52
C GLY A 338 3.64 -13.95 -31.23
N ALA A 339 3.27 -13.18 -30.21
CA ALA A 339 4.12 -12.08 -29.75
C ALA A 339 5.45 -12.63 -29.21
N ILE A 340 6.56 -11.96 -29.51
CA ILE A 340 7.89 -12.36 -29.03
C ILE A 340 8.51 -11.28 -28.14
N LEU A 341 9.43 -11.71 -27.26
CA LEU A 341 10.23 -10.81 -26.44
C LEU A 341 11.65 -10.74 -26.99
N ILE A 342 12.16 -9.52 -27.18
CA ILE A 342 13.54 -9.26 -27.56
C ILE A 342 14.26 -8.40 -26.52
N ASN A 343 15.55 -8.64 -26.34
CA ASN A 343 16.39 -7.84 -25.44
C ASN A 343 16.82 -6.51 -26.11
N THR A 344 17.66 -5.73 -25.44
CA THR A 344 18.18 -4.46 -25.98
C THR A 344 19.10 -4.63 -27.19
N GLU A 345 19.55 -5.85 -27.46
CA GLU A 345 20.40 -6.22 -28.60
C GLU A 345 19.58 -6.75 -29.79
N GLY A 346 18.25 -6.86 -29.63
CA GLY A 346 17.34 -7.35 -30.67
C GLY A 346 17.23 -8.88 -30.75
N GLU A 347 17.72 -9.60 -29.73
CA GLU A 347 17.73 -11.06 -29.69
C GLU A 347 16.60 -11.61 -28.83
N ARG A 348 16.02 -12.76 -29.24
CA ARG A 348 15.10 -13.54 -28.40
C ARG A 348 15.90 -14.28 -27.32
N PHE A 349 15.36 -14.34 -26.11
CA PHE A 349 16.08 -14.86 -24.94
C PHE A 349 15.28 -15.82 -24.04
N CYS A 350 14.01 -16.09 -24.35
CA CYS A 350 13.17 -16.99 -23.57
C CYS A 350 12.07 -17.63 -24.43
N ASP A 351 11.39 -18.64 -23.86
CA ASP A 351 10.09 -19.12 -24.32
C ASP A 351 9.00 -18.22 -23.72
N GLU A 352 8.32 -17.46 -24.57
CA GLU A 352 7.31 -16.47 -24.17
C GLU A 352 6.01 -17.10 -23.61
N THR A 353 5.82 -18.40 -23.79
CA THR A 353 4.64 -19.14 -23.30
C THR A 353 4.86 -19.81 -21.94
N SER A 354 6.08 -19.76 -21.42
CA SER A 354 6.47 -20.46 -20.19
C SER A 354 6.49 -19.53 -18.97
N TRP A 355 5.40 -19.51 -18.20
CA TRP A 355 5.35 -18.84 -16.90
C TRP A 355 5.78 -19.80 -15.77
N PRO A 356 6.59 -19.37 -14.78
CA PRO A 356 7.20 -18.04 -14.58
C PRO A 356 8.60 -17.89 -15.21
N ALA A 357 9.06 -18.85 -16.01
CA ALA A 357 10.41 -18.86 -16.58
C ALA A 357 10.69 -17.63 -17.46
N ARG A 358 9.68 -17.14 -18.18
CA ARG A 358 9.70 -15.92 -18.98
C ARG A 358 10.06 -14.69 -18.15
N GLU A 359 9.36 -14.44 -17.05
CA GLU A 359 9.60 -13.28 -16.18
C GLU A 359 10.97 -13.34 -15.53
N ILE A 360 11.40 -14.53 -15.11
CA ILE A 360 12.74 -14.75 -14.56
C ILE A 360 13.80 -14.43 -15.62
N ALA A 361 13.57 -14.81 -16.88
CA ALA A 361 14.48 -14.49 -17.98
C ALA A 361 14.54 -12.98 -18.26
N VAL A 362 13.41 -12.26 -18.15
CA VAL A 362 13.36 -10.79 -18.25
C VAL A 362 14.12 -10.13 -17.10
N ALA A 363 13.96 -10.62 -15.86
CA ALA A 363 14.68 -10.11 -14.70
C ALA A 363 16.21 -10.29 -14.79
N ARG A 364 16.69 -11.19 -15.67
CA ARG A 364 18.11 -11.41 -15.96
C ARG A 364 18.65 -10.54 -17.10
N GLN A 365 17.79 -9.86 -17.87
CA GLN A 365 18.23 -8.97 -18.94
C GLN A 365 18.87 -7.69 -18.38
N PRO A 366 19.81 -7.05 -19.10
CA PRO A 366 20.36 -5.76 -18.73
C PRO A 366 19.26 -4.72 -18.47
N GLY A 367 19.29 -4.09 -17.30
CA GLY A 367 18.28 -3.12 -16.89
C GLY A 367 16.90 -3.70 -16.58
N LYS A 368 16.73 -5.04 -16.58
CA LYS A 368 15.46 -5.74 -16.37
C LYS A 368 14.35 -5.30 -17.31
N ILE A 369 14.74 -4.92 -18.53
CA ILE A 369 13.86 -4.47 -19.59
C ILE A 369 13.94 -5.41 -20.79
N CYS A 370 12.84 -5.50 -21.52
CA CYS A 370 12.75 -6.13 -22.83
C CYS A 370 11.73 -5.37 -23.68
N TYR A 371 11.68 -5.70 -24.97
CA TYR A 371 10.71 -5.15 -25.90
C TYR A 371 9.80 -6.27 -26.39
N MET A 372 8.51 -6.00 -26.42
CA MET A 372 7.52 -6.88 -27.02
C MET A 372 7.38 -6.52 -28.50
N LEU A 373 7.65 -7.49 -29.38
CA LEU A 373 7.49 -7.33 -30.82
C LEU A 373 6.16 -7.94 -31.25
N LEU A 374 5.36 -7.15 -31.95
CA LEU A 374 4.07 -7.52 -32.51
C LEU A 374 4.09 -7.29 -34.03
N ASP A 375 3.50 -8.21 -34.78
CA ASP A 375 3.21 -8.01 -36.20
C ASP A 375 1.88 -7.25 -36.39
N GLU A 376 1.57 -6.85 -37.63
CA GLU A 376 0.33 -6.13 -37.94
C GLU A 376 -0.92 -6.95 -37.57
N ARG A 377 -0.86 -8.28 -37.76
CA ARG A 377 -1.96 -9.20 -37.42
C ARG A 377 -2.26 -9.18 -35.92
N LEU A 378 -1.23 -9.23 -35.07
CA LEU A 378 -1.37 -9.15 -33.62
C LEU A 378 -1.90 -7.80 -33.17
N ILE A 379 -1.38 -6.71 -33.75
CA ILE A 379 -1.86 -5.35 -33.45
C ILE A 379 -3.36 -5.25 -33.76
N GLN A 380 -3.80 -5.73 -34.92
CA GLN A 380 -5.21 -5.74 -35.30
C GLN A 380 -6.04 -6.63 -34.36
N LEU A 381 -5.58 -7.85 -34.08
CA LEU A 381 -6.28 -8.81 -33.24
C LEU A 381 -6.48 -8.29 -31.81
N TYR A 382 -5.49 -7.62 -31.25
CA TYR A 382 -5.47 -7.12 -29.86
C TYR A 382 -5.87 -5.64 -29.73
N SER A 383 -6.46 -5.06 -30.78
CA SER A 383 -6.93 -3.68 -30.77
C SER A 383 -8.35 -3.50 -30.20
N ALA A 384 -9.10 -4.60 -30.02
CA ALA A 384 -10.51 -4.56 -29.62
C ALA A 384 -10.96 -5.85 -28.92
N TRP A 385 -12.07 -5.75 -28.19
CA TRP A 385 -12.66 -6.86 -27.45
C TRP A 385 -12.84 -8.11 -28.34
N PRO A 386 -12.54 -9.34 -27.86
CA PRO A 386 -12.16 -9.68 -26.48
C PRO A 386 -10.66 -9.61 -26.19
N ASN A 387 -9.81 -9.26 -27.16
CA ASN A 387 -8.36 -9.36 -27.04
C ASN A 387 -7.73 -7.98 -26.86
N PHE A 388 -6.94 -7.78 -25.82
CA PHE A 388 -6.31 -6.49 -25.53
C PHE A 388 -4.83 -6.63 -25.23
N ILE A 389 -4.05 -5.61 -25.57
CA ILE A 389 -2.61 -5.63 -25.28
C ILE A 389 -2.36 -5.68 -23.76
N SER A 390 -3.28 -5.16 -22.97
CA SER A 390 -3.22 -5.19 -21.52
C SER A 390 -4.57 -5.51 -20.89
N THR A 391 -4.55 -5.97 -19.64
CA THR A 391 -5.70 -6.22 -18.75
C THR A 391 -6.57 -5.00 -18.45
N ALA A 392 -6.24 -3.83 -19.01
CA ALA A 392 -7.02 -2.60 -18.96
C ALA A 392 -7.35 -2.09 -20.40
N PRO A 393 -8.26 -2.79 -21.10
CA PRO A 393 -8.59 -2.61 -22.51
C PRO A 393 -8.97 -1.23 -23.03
N GLU A 394 -9.79 -0.53 -22.25
CA GLU A 394 -10.49 0.66 -22.70
C GLU A 394 -9.92 1.92 -22.05
N ILE A 395 -8.72 1.84 -21.49
CA ILE A 395 -8.12 2.90 -20.69
C ILE A 395 -7.23 3.81 -21.51
#